data_AF-W1Y379-F1
#
_entry.id   AF-W1Y379-F1
#
_cell.length_a   1.000
_cell.length_b   1.000
_cell.length_c   1.000
_cell.angle_alpha   90.00
_cell.angle_beta   90.00
_cell.angle_gamma   90.00
#
_symmetry.space_group_name_H-M   'P 1'
#
loop_
_entity.id
_entity.type
_entity.pdbx_description
1 polymer ?
#
loop_
_entity_poly.entity_id
_entity_poly.type
_entity_poly.pdbx_seq_one_letter_code
_entity_poly.pdbx_strand_id
1 'polypeptide(L)' 'ENKRTQGSLYGEWGNVGAFSSNSQFTQGAYWTSESDDYNRHYYVQMLTGMTGSDADSSPQLTACRKSL' A
#
# COMPACT_ATOMS: atom_id res chain seq x y z
N GLU A 1 0.84 14.69 16.01
CA GLU A 1 0.80 14.19 14.62
C GLU A 1 1.05 12.69 14.64
N ASN A 2 0.19 11.88 14.04
CA ASN A 2 0.44 10.44 13.89
C ASN A 2 1.45 10.26 12.77
N LYS A 3 2.74 10.11 13.09
CA LYS A 3 3.74 9.59 12.16
C LYS A 3 3.31 8.16 11.80
N ARG A 4 2.56 8.02 10.71
CA ARG A 4 2.25 6.71 10.13
C ARG A 4 3.56 6.14 9.64
N THR A 5 3.93 5.00 10.19
CA THR A 5 5.07 4.20 9.76
C THR A 5 4.74 3.51 8.43
N GLN A 6 5.75 3.40 7.57
CA GLN A 6 5.79 2.57 6.37
C GLN A 6 4.96 1.28 6.54
N GLY A 7 4.04 1.04 5.61
CA GLY A 7 3.19 -0.16 5.63
C GLY A 7 1.93 -0.07 6.50
N SER A 8 1.47 1.13 6.89
CA SER A 8 0.22 1.30 7.64
C SER A 8 -0.98 0.58 7.01
N LEU A 9 -1.04 0.50 5.67
CA LEU A 9 -2.06 -0.22 4.92
C LEU A 9 -2.07 -1.73 5.24
N TYR A 10 -0.91 -2.41 5.19
CA TYR A 10 -0.85 -3.83 5.52
C TYR A 10 -1.06 -4.08 7.02
N GLY A 11 -0.61 -3.17 7.89
CA GLY A 11 -0.92 -3.24 9.31
C GLY A 11 -2.42 -3.10 9.63
N GLU A 12 -3.15 -2.30 8.86
CA GLU A 12 -4.59 -2.09 9.02
C GLU A 12 -5.44 -3.25 8.44
N TRP A 13 -5.09 -3.76 7.26
CA TRP A 13 -5.94 -4.68 6.50
C TRP A 13 -5.40 -6.11 6.41
N GLY A 14 -4.11 -6.33 6.70
CA GLY A 14 -3.45 -7.61 6.55
C GLY A 14 -3.38 -8.09 5.09
N ASN A 15 -3.29 -9.41 4.92
CA ASN A 15 -3.28 -10.03 3.60
C ASN A 15 -4.65 -9.87 2.91
N VAL A 16 -4.75 -8.95 1.95
CA VAL A 16 -6.01 -8.70 1.24
C VAL A 16 -6.44 -9.87 0.35
N GLY A 17 -5.51 -10.75 -0.01
CA GLY A 17 -5.81 -11.99 -0.73
C GLY A 17 -6.60 -13.00 0.11
N ALA A 18 -6.67 -12.81 1.43
CA ALA A 18 -7.51 -13.62 2.30
C ALA A 18 -8.99 -13.18 2.28
N PHE A 19 -9.31 -11.99 1.75
CA PHE A 19 -10.70 -11.58 1.57
C PHE A 19 -11.33 -12.37 0.42
N SER A 20 -12.63 -12.68 0.55
CA SER A 20 -13.37 -13.46 -0.45
C SER A 20 -13.37 -12.77 -1.83
N SER A 21 -13.68 -13.53 -2.88
CA SER A 21 -13.78 -13.02 -4.25
C SER A 21 -14.79 -11.88 -4.45
N ASN A 22 -15.66 -11.62 -3.46
CA ASN A 22 -16.62 -10.51 -3.46
C ASN A 22 -16.05 -9.23 -2.82
N SER A 23 -14.79 -9.26 -2.40
CA SER A 23 -14.05 -8.10 -1.92
C SER A 23 -13.83 -7.09 -3.05
N GLN A 24 -13.98 -5.80 -2.76
CA GLN A 24 -13.53 -4.74 -3.68
C GLN A 24 -12.01 -4.50 -3.62
N PHE A 25 -11.29 -5.21 -2.74
CA PHE A 25 -9.84 -5.11 -2.67
C PHE A 25 -9.19 -5.89 -3.81
N THR A 26 -8.36 -5.19 -4.58
CA THR A 26 -7.52 -5.81 -5.60
C THR A 26 -6.27 -6.36 -4.93
N GLN A 27 -5.91 -7.61 -5.22
CA GLN A 27 -4.63 -8.16 -4.80
C GLN A 27 -3.51 -7.45 -5.57
N GLY A 28 -2.56 -6.85 -4.86
CA GLY A 28 -1.48 -6.12 -5.52
C GLY A 28 -0.62 -5.29 -4.57
N ALA A 29 0.25 -4.49 -5.16
CA ALA A 29 1.03 -3.48 -4.44
C ALA A 29 0.34 -2.12 -4.50
N TYR A 30 0.38 -1.43 -3.37
CA TYR A 30 -0.28 -0.14 -3.17
C TYR A 30 0.74 0.91 -2.78
N TRP A 31 0.67 2.07 -3.42
CA TRP A 31 1.47 3.23 -3.05
C TRP A 31 1.19 3.66 -1.60
N THR A 32 2.26 4.06 -0.92
CA THR A 32 2.19 4.77 0.35
C THR A 32 2.39 6.27 0.10
N SER A 33 2.12 7.10 1.10
CA SER A 33 2.39 8.54 1.02
C SER A 33 3.86 8.91 1.27
N GLU A 34 4.75 7.93 1.42
CA GLU A 34 6.14 8.14 1.78
C GLU A 34 7.06 7.97 0.58
N SER A 35 8.16 8.73 0.58
CA SER A 35 9.21 8.68 -0.43
C SER A 35 10.52 8.22 0.19
N ASP A 36 11.38 7.60 -0.60
CA ASP A 36 12.74 7.23 -0.21
C ASP A 36 13.73 8.39 -0.45
N ASP A 37 14.99 8.19 -0.05
CA ASP A 37 16.07 9.18 -0.22
C ASP A 37 16.48 9.39 -1.69
N TYR A 38 15.94 8.60 -2.62
CA TYR A 38 16.23 8.64 -4.06
C TYR A 38 15.07 9.21 -4.87
N ASN A 39 14.13 9.90 -4.23
CA ASN A 39 12.96 10.50 -4.87
C ASN A 39 12.06 9.47 -5.58
N ARG A 40 12.00 8.26 -5.04
CA ARG A 40 11.02 7.21 -5.40
C ARG A 40 9.96 7.12 -4.32
N HIS A 41 8.80 6.56 -4.63
CA HIS A 41 7.76 6.33 -3.63
C HIS A 41 7.81 4.91 -3.10
N TYR A 42 7.51 4.76 -1.81
CA TYR A 42 7.34 3.44 -1.21
C TYR A 42 5.97 2.86 -1.57
N TYR A 43 5.93 1.57 -1.83
CA TYR A 43 4.72 0.78 -1.96
C TYR A 43 4.75 -0.43 -1.01
N VAL A 44 3.57 -0.98 -0.71
CA VAL A 44 3.41 -2.20 0.09
C VAL A 44 2.64 -3.26 -0.69
N GLN A 45 3.16 -4.48 -0.75
CA GLN A 45 2.47 -5.63 -1.31
C GLN A 45 1.44 -6.17 -0.33
N MET A 46 0.15 -6.07 -0.67
CA MET A 46 -0.93 -6.44 0.24
C MET A 46 -1.18 -7.95 0.35
N LEU A 47 -0.38 -8.77 -0.34
CA LEU A 47 -0.37 -10.24 -0.16
C LEU A 47 0.63 -10.69 0.91
N THR A 48 1.77 -10.02 1.00
CA THR A 48 2.94 -10.47 1.76
C THR A 48 3.37 -9.50 2.85
N GLY A 49 2.91 -8.25 2.78
CA GLY A 49 3.37 -7.16 3.65
C GLY A 49 4.74 -6.59 3.26
N MET A 50 5.35 -7.08 2.18
CA MET A 50 6.65 -6.58 1.74
C MET A 50 6.55 -5.14 1.26
N THR A 51 7.48 -4.31 1.73
CA THR A 51 7.66 -2.93 1.26
C THR A 51 8.76 -2.85 0.22
N GLY A 52 8.54 -2.06 -0.82
CA GLY A 52 9.54 -1.72 -1.83
C GLY A 52 9.42 -0.25 -2.21
N SER A 53 10.33 0.23 -3.05
CA SER A 53 10.34 1.61 -3.54
C SER A 53 10.55 1.61 -5.05
N ASP A 54 9.80 2.44 -5.78
CA ASP A 54 9.92 2.52 -7.24
C ASP A 54 9.53 3.91 -7.77
N ALA A 55 9.87 4.18 -9.03
CA ALA A 55 9.53 5.43 -9.70
C ALA A 55 8.01 5.56 -9.90
N ASP A 56 7.52 6.80 -9.95
CA ASP A 56 6.08 7.13 -10.06
C ASP A 56 5.44 6.60 -11.35
N SER A 57 6.25 6.32 -12.37
CA SER A 57 5.79 5.69 -13.61
C SER A 57 5.50 4.19 -13.47
N SER A 58 5.86 3.57 -12.35
CA SER A 58 5.63 2.14 -12.13
C SER A 58 4.17 1.83 -11.81
N PRO A 59 3.63 0.71 -12.32
CA PRO A 59 2.22 0.39 -12.17
C PRO A 59 1.92 -0.16 -10.78
N GLN A 60 1.66 0.72 -9.80
CA GLN A 60 1.11 0.35 -8.49
C GLN A 60 -0.27 0.97 -8.28
N LEU A 61 -1.08 0.33 -7.44
CA LEU A 61 -2.43 0.77 -7.11
C LEU A 61 -2.41 1.91 -6.09
N THR A 62 -3.45 2.74 -6.10
CA THR A 62 -3.63 3.79 -5.09
C THR A 62 -4.88 3.50 -4.29
N ALA A 63 -4.74 3.45 -2.96
CA ALA A 63 -5.87 3.34 -2.05
C ALA A 63 -6.28 4.73 -1.57
N CYS A 64 -7.56 5.09 -1.72
CA CYS A 64 -8.11 6.33 -1.20
C CYS A 64 -8.87 6.06 0.10
N ARG A 65 -8.56 6.81 1.16
CA ARG A 65 -9.34 6.77 2.40
C ARG A 65 -10.48 7.76 2.32
N LYS A 66 -11.72 7.29 2.46
CA LYS A 66 -12.87 8.17 2.69
C LYS A 66 -12.97 8.47 4.18
N SER A 67 -12.85 9.74 4.57
CA SER A 67 -13.20 10.18 5.92
C SER A 67 -14.71 10.00 6.15
N LEU A 68 -15.08 9.52 7.33
CA LEU A 68 -16.47 9.47 7.81
C LEU A 68 -16.95 10.87 8.19
#